data_AF-W6PCQ3-F1
#
_entry.id   AF-W6PCQ3-F1
#
_cell.length_a   1.000
_cell.length_b   1.000
_cell.length_c   1.000
_cell.angle_alpha   90.00
_cell.angle_beta   90.00
_cell.angle_gamma   90.00
#
_symmetry.space_group_name_H-M   'P 1'
#
loop_
_entity.id
_entity.type
_entity.pdbx_description
1 polymer ?
#
loop_
_entity_poly.entity_id
_entity_poly.type
_entity_poly.pdbx_seq_one_letter_code
_entity_poly.pdbx_strand_id
1 'polypeptide(L)'
;MRKGADNWKPTGGFVAPGVIDNGDGTYRPNDIYINPEDYWMSVCRNAPSMFIYDNSYVKCRELTLSYNVPKSWLKNVISGLTVSFVARNPFIVWKNIPNIDPDSNYNNTTGMGLEYGSLPSRRSYGFNVNVKF
;
A
#
# COMPACT_ATOMS: atom_id res chain seq x y z
N MET A 1 5.65 2.59 -9.53
CA MET A 1 5.72 3.14 -10.91
C MET A 1 5.05 4.51 -10.91
N ARG A 2 5.76 5.54 -11.40
CA ARG A 2 5.25 6.93 -11.51
C ARG A 2 4.14 6.97 -12.56
N LYS A 3 2.97 7.48 -12.19
CA LYS A 3 1.85 7.73 -13.11
C LYS A 3 2.32 8.74 -14.17
N GLY A 4 2.51 8.32 -15.42
CA GLY A 4 2.86 9.20 -16.56
C GLY A 4 4.24 9.01 -17.19
N ALA A 5 5.06 8.04 -16.76
CA ALA A 5 6.38 7.80 -17.37
C ALA A 5 6.32 7.09 -18.75
N ASP A 6 5.16 6.55 -19.13
CA ASP A 6 5.00 5.70 -20.32
C ASP A 6 5.09 6.46 -21.66
N ASN A 7 5.05 7.80 -21.61
CA ASN A 7 5.07 8.67 -22.80
C ASN A 7 6.44 9.31 -23.09
N TRP A 8 7.51 8.86 -22.42
CA TRP A 8 8.86 9.41 -22.62
C TRP A 8 9.49 8.94 -23.92
N LYS A 9 9.97 9.88 -24.76
CA LYS A 9 10.77 9.59 -25.96
C LYS A 9 12.24 9.92 -25.71
N PRO A 10 13.16 8.94 -25.78
CA PRO A 10 14.60 9.21 -25.73
C PRO A 10 14.95 10.10 -26.92
N THR A 11 15.51 11.28 -26.68
CA THR A 11 15.87 12.40 -27.61
C THR A 11 14.91 13.59 -27.70
N GLY A 12 13.70 13.56 -27.09
CA GLY A 12 12.72 14.65 -27.27
C GLY A 12 12.36 15.47 -26.03
N GLY A 13 12.34 14.87 -24.83
CA GLY A 13 11.79 15.49 -23.62
C GLY A 13 10.42 14.90 -23.23
N PHE A 14 9.85 15.37 -22.12
CA PHE A 14 8.55 14.96 -21.61
C PHE A 14 7.50 16.02 -21.96
N VAL A 15 6.36 15.62 -22.52
CA VAL A 15 5.23 16.53 -22.73
C VAL A 15 4.30 16.39 -21.53
N ALA A 16 4.24 17.45 -20.73
CA ALA A 16 3.39 17.47 -19.56
C ALA A 16 1.90 17.52 -19.93
N PRO A 17 1.03 16.77 -19.24
CA PRO A 17 -0.41 16.87 -19.44
C PRO A 17 -0.88 18.29 -19.09
N GLY A 18 -1.50 18.97 -20.06
CA GLY A 18 -1.95 20.34 -19.94
C GLY A 18 -2.45 20.89 -21.27
N VAL A 19 -2.94 22.12 -21.24
CA VAL A 19 -3.39 22.86 -22.44
C VAL A 19 -2.62 24.16 -22.59
N ILE A 20 -2.41 24.56 -23.84
CA ILE A 20 -1.86 25.87 -24.19
C ILE A 20 -3.04 26.75 -24.63
N ASP A 21 -3.17 27.91 -24.01
CA ASP A 21 -4.11 28.95 -24.43
C ASP A 21 -3.62 29.55 -25.74
N ASN A 22 -4.47 29.56 -26.77
CA ASN A 22 -4.13 30.15 -28.07
C ASN A 22 -4.32 31.67 -28.08
N GLY A 23 -4.83 32.27 -27.00
CA GLY A 23 -5.08 33.71 -26.87
C GLY A 23 -6.42 34.15 -27.47
N ASP A 24 -7.20 33.23 -28.01
CA ASP A 24 -8.53 33.43 -28.60
C ASP A 24 -9.66 32.79 -27.77
N GLY A 25 -9.34 32.34 -26.55
CA GLY A 25 -10.24 31.59 -25.67
C GLY A 25 -10.36 30.11 -26.03
N THR A 26 -9.62 29.62 -27.02
CA THR A 26 -9.50 28.19 -27.33
C THR A 26 -8.21 27.61 -26.75
N TYR A 27 -8.26 26.32 -26.44
CA TYR A 27 -7.17 25.58 -25.84
C TYR A 27 -6.72 24.45 -26.76
N ARG A 28 -5.40 24.36 -27.02
CA ARG A 28 -4.81 23.21 -27.71
C ARG A 28 -4.05 22.30 -26.75
N PRO A 29 -3.95 21.00 -27.04
CA PRO A 29 -3.09 20.10 -26.26
C PRO A 29 -1.66 20.65 -26.19
N ASN A 30 -1.05 20.57 -25.01
CA ASN A 30 0.36 20.92 -24.84
C ASN A 30 1.24 19.98 -25.68
N ASP A 31 2.16 20.55 -26.44
CA ASP A 31 3.13 19.86 -27.30
C ASP A 31 4.58 20.28 -26.99
N ILE A 32 4.79 21.11 -25.96
CA ILE A 32 6.10 21.59 -25.57
C ILE A 32 6.83 20.50 -24.79
N TYR A 33 8.00 20.13 -25.28
CA TYR A 33 8.90 19.22 -24.60
C TYR A 33 9.67 19.94 -23.49
N ILE A 34 9.62 19.39 -22.27
CA ILE A 34 10.42 19.84 -21.14
C ILE A 34 11.34 18.72 -20.67
N ASN A 35 12.47 19.08 -20.05
CA ASN A 35 13.29 18.11 -19.34
C ASN A 35 12.45 17.41 -18.26
N PRO A 36 12.32 16.07 -18.30
CA PRO A 36 11.55 15.34 -17.30
C PRO A 36 12.07 15.58 -15.88
N GLU A 37 13.38 15.76 -15.69
CA GLU A 37 13.94 16.00 -14.36
C GLU A 37 13.44 17.30 -13.75
N ASP A 38 13.53 18.41 -14.50
CA ASP A 38 13.07 19.73 -14.08
C ASP A 38 11.55 19.75 -13.85
N TYR A 39 10.81 19.06 -14.73
CA TYR A 39 9.36 18.92 -14.59
C TYR A 39 8.99 18.17 -13.31
N TRP A 40 9.56 16.98 -13.07
CA TRP A 40 9.25 16.20 -11.88
C TRP A 40 9.76 16.85 -10.59
N MET A 41 10.89 17.55 -10.62
CA MET A 41 11.38 18.37 -9.50
C MET A 41 10.39 19.49 -9.16
N SER A 42 9.90 20.22 -10.16
CA SER A 42 8.93 21.29 -9.98
C SER A 42 7.58 20.77 -9.48
N VAL A 43 7.09 19.68 -10.07
CA VAL A 43 5.85 19.00 -9.65
C VAL A 43 5.94 18.52 -8.21
N CYS A 44 7.04 17.88 -7.81
CA CYS A 44 7.25 17.45 -6.43
C CYS A 44 7.28 18.61 -5.42
N ARG A 45 7.70 19.81 -5.83
CA ARG A 45 7.77 20.99 -4.94
C ARG A 45 6.48 21.79 -4.89
N ASN A 46 5.78 21.92 -6.01
CA ASN A 46 4.73 22.92 -6.19
C ASN A 46 3.33 22.32 -6.40
N ALA A 47 3.21 21.03 -6.70
CA ALA A 47 1.94 20.37 -6.99
C ALA A 47 1.73 19.13 -6.08
N PRO A 48 1.51 19.35 -4.77
CA PRO A 48 1.35 18.25 -3.81
C PRO A 48 0.11 17.39 -4.13
N SER A 49 -0.90 17.95 -4.79
CA SER A 49 -2.15 17.27 -5.16
C SER A 49 -1.95 16.00 -6.00
N MET A 50 -0.91 15.95 -6.84
CA MET A 50 -0.59 14.75 -7.63
C MET A 50 -0.05 13.58 -6.79
N PHE A 51 0.31 13.84 -5.53
CA PHE A 51 0.82 12.86 -4.59
C PHE A 51 -0.16 12.55 -3.45
N ILE A 52 -1.35 13.16 -3.48
CA ILE A 52 -2.43 12.86 -2.53
C ILE A 52 -3.23 11.68 -3.07
N TYR A 53 -3.25 10.59 -2.30
CA TYR A 53 -4.04 9.40 -2.59
C TYR A 53 -5.05 9.17 -1.47
N ASP A 54 -6.20 8.59 -1.81
CA ASP A 54 -7.16 8.12 -0.82
C ASP A 54 -6.61 6.88 -0.10
N ASN A 55 -6.50 6.98 1.23
CA ASN A 55 -5.97 5.93 2.09
C ASN A 55 -7.04 4.92 2.56
N SER A 56 -8.11 4.75 1.79
CA SER A 56 -9.13 3.74 2.09
C SER A 56 -8.62 2.33 1.77
N TYR A 57 -8.77 1.41 2.73
CA TYR A 57 -8.38 0.02 2.58
C TYR A 57 -9.17 -0.94 3.48
N VAL A 58 -9.16 -2.22 3.11
CA VAL A 58 -9.71 -3.32 3.89
C VAL A 58 -8.61 -4.37 4.08
N LYS A 59 -8.21 -4.59 5.35
CA LYS A 59 -7.12 -5.52 5.72
C LYS A 59 -7.57 -6.45 6.84
N CYS A 60 -7.20 -7.72 6.73
CA CYS A 60 -7.36 -8.67 7.84
C CYS A 60 -6.23 -8.42 8.86
N ARG A 61 -6.59 -7.99 10.08
CA ARG A 61 -5.60 -7.71 11.14
C ARG A 61 -5.17 -8.98 11.87
N GLU A 62 -6.12 -9.88 12.17
CA GLU A 62 -5.85 -11.15 12.84
C GLU A 62 -6.80 -12.24 12.34
N LEU A 63 -6.25 -13.43 12.08
CA LEU A 63 -6.99 -14.65 11.80
C LEU A 63 -6.52 -15.74 12.76
N THR A 64 -7.44 -16.30 13.53
CA THR A 64 -7.15 -17.39 14.47
C THR A 64 -8.03 -18.59 14.15
N LEU A 65 -7.41 -19.73 13.87
CA LEU A 65 -8.08 -21.01 13.66
C LEU A 65 -7.71 -21.95 14.81
N SER A 66 -8.69 -22.31 15.63
CA SER A 66 -8.49 -23.20 16.78
C SER A 66 -9.22 -24.52 16.57
N TYR A 67 -8.51 -25.63 16.77
CA TYR A 67 -9.06 -26.98 16.72
C TYR A 67 -8.95 -27.65 18.09
N ASN A 68 -10.10 -28.10 18.60
CA ASN A 68 -10.17 -28.87 19.84
C ASN A 68 -10.13 -30.35 19.49
N VAL A 69 -9.09 -31.05 19.96
CA VAL A 69 -8.93 -32.47 19.70
C VAL A 69 -9.96 -33.25 20.51
N PRO A 70 -10.75 -34.14 19.89
CA PRO A 70 -11.73 -34.96 20.59
C PRO A 70 -11.09 -35.80 21.70
N LYS A 71 -11.72 -35.83 22.88
CA LYS A 71 -11.23 -36.61 24.04
C LYS A 71 -11.04 -38.10 23.74
N SER A 72 -11.85 -38.65 22.82
CA SER A 72 -11.75 -40.04 22.38
C SER A 72 -10.38 -40.39 21.78
N TRP A 73 -9.70 -39.41 21.17
CA TRP A 73 -8.36 -39.61 20.59
C TRP A 73 -7.24 -39.48 21.63
N LEU A 74 -7.52 -38.83 22.76
CA LEU A 74 -6.55 -38.52 23.82
C LEU A 74 -6.36 -39.66 24.83
N LYS A 75 -7.18 -40.73 24.75
CA LYS A 75 -7.06 -41.99 25.50
C LYS A 75 -6.63 -41.84 26.98
N ASN A 76 -7.23 -40.88 27.69
CA ASN A 76 -6.97 -40.58 29.12
C ASN A 76 -5.54 -40.14 29.47
N VAL A 77 -4.70 -39.78 28.51
CA VAL A 77 -3.33 -39.28 28.77
C VAL A 77 -3.34 -37.78 29.14
N ILE A 78 -4.32 -37.04 28.61
CA ILE A 78 -4.48 -35.59 28.79
C ILE A 78 -5.98 -35.24 28.76
N SER A 79 -6.42 -34.38 29.69
CA SER A 79 -7.81 -33.92 29.83
C SER A 79 -8.32 -33.12 28.63
N GLY A 80 -7.43 -32.45 27.89
CA GLY A 80 -7.78 -31.77 26.64
C GLY A 80 -6.58 -31.22 25.89
N LEU A 81 -6.71 -31.13 24.57
CA LEU A 81 -5.70 -30.57 23.67
C LEU A 81 -6.39 -29.61 22.68
N THR A 82 -5.93 -28.37 22.66
CA THR A 82 -6.34 -27.36 21.68
C THR A 82 -5.11 -26.92 20.89
N VAL A 83 -5.21 -26.98 19.57
CA VAL A 83 -4.17 -26.48 18.66
C VAL A 83 -4.74 -25.28 17.93
N SER A 84 -4.05 -24.15 17.98
CA SER A 84 -4.47 -22.92 17.35
C SER A 84 -3.41 -22.40 16.40
N PHE A 85 -3.82 -22.02 15.20
CA PHE A 85 -3.02 -21.26 14.25
C PHE A 85 -3.42 -19.79 14.33
N VAL A 86 -2.43 -18.90 14.49
CA VAL A 86 -2.63 -17.46 14.60
C VAL A 86 -1.85 -16.77 13.49
N ALA A 87 -2.52 -15.97 12.68
CA ALA A 87 -1.91 -15.15 11.65
C ALA A 87 -2.22 -13.67 11.90
N ARG A 88 -1.19 -12.82 11.96
CA ARG A 88 -1.35 -11.36 12.04
C ARG A 88 -0.97 -10.71 10.72
N ASN A 89 -1.82 -9.80 10.26
CA ASN A 89 -1.73 -9.14 8.96
C ASN A 89 -1.56 -10.11 7.76
N PRO A 90 -2.32 -11.21 7.66
CA PRO A 90 -2.06 -12.23 6.64
C PRO A 90 -2.24 -11.71 5.20
N PHE A 91 -3.24 -10.87 4.96
CA PHE A 91 -3.53 -10.31 3.63
C PHE A 91 -4.32 -8.99 3.68
N ILE A 92 -4.27 -8.28 2.55
CA ILE A 92 -5.07 -7.07 2.28
C ILE A 92 -6.12 -7.46 1.23
N VAL A 93 -7.40 -7.21 1.53
CA VAL A 93 -8.52 -7.55 0.63
C VAL A 93 -8.65 -6.51 -0.48
N TRP A 94 -8.53 -5.23 -0.11
CA TRP A 94 -8.66 -4.13 -1.04
C TRP A 94 -7.85 -2.91 -0.56
N LYS A 95 -7.27 -2.17 -1.50
CA LYS A 95 -6.60 -0.89 -1.22
C LYS A 95 -6.73 0.04 -2.43
N ASN A 96 -6.97 1.32 -2.17
CA ASN A 96 -7.02 2.36 -3.21
C ASN A 96 -5.61 2.89 -3.57
N ILE A 97 -4.60 2.63 -2.74
CA ILE A 97 -3.22 3.06 -2.97
C ILE A 97 -2.42 1.97 -3.69
N PRO A 98 -1.86 2.23 -4.89
CA PRO A 98 -1.00 1.29 -5.57
C PRO A 98 0.39 1.20 -4.90
N ASN A 99 0.94 0.00 -4.78
CA ASN A 99 2.31 -0.32 -4.33
C ASN A 99 2.72 0.00 -2.88
N ILE A 100 1.80 0.56 -2.09
CA ILE A 100 2.04 0.95 -0.70
C ILE A 100 1.14 0.13 0.23
N ASP A 101 1.59 -0.21 1.44
CA ASP A 101 0.69 -0.71 2.48
C ASP A 101 0.03 0.49 3.16
N PRO A 102 -1.29 0.67 3.08
CA PRO A 102 -1.99 1.85 3.60
C PRO A 102 -1.90 2.03 5.14
N ASP A 103 -1.35 1.04 5.84
CA ASP A 103 -1.04 1.07 7.28
C ASP A 103 0.41 1.56 7.57
N SER A 104 1.17 1.88 6.52
CA SER A 104 2.55 2.35 6.57
C SER A 104 2.57 3.85 6.88
N ASN A 105 3.23 4.24 7.98
CA ASN A 105 3.36 5.63 8.39
C ASN A 105 4.83 6.03 8.39
N TYR A 106 5.16 7.17 7.77
CA TYR A 106 6.51 7.72 7.77
C TYR A 106 6.90 8.31 9.13
N ASN A 107 5.94 8.88 9.86
CA ASN A 107 6.13 9.27 11.26
C ASN A 107 4.83 9.07 12.06
N ASN A 108 4.94 8.81 13.36
CA ASN A 108 3.81 8.63 14.28
C ASN A 108 3.41 9.94 15.00
N THR A 109 3.83 11.10 14.48
CA THR A 109 3.59 12.42 15.08
C THR A 109 2.87 13.31 14.07
N THR A 110 3.54 14.29 13.44
CA THR A 110 2.90 15.35 12.64
C THR A 110 2.76 15.03 11.15
N GLY A 111 3.15 13.84 10.72
CA GLY A 111 3.17 13.36 9.33
C GLY A 111 2.29 12.14 9.11
N MET A 112 1.22 11.99 9.90
CA MET A 112 0.16 11.03 9.63
C MET A 112 -0.41 11.30 8.22
N GLY A 113 -0.36 10.30 7.35
CA GLY A 113 -0.79 10.43 5.95
C GLY A 113 0.32 10.76 4.94
N LEU A 114 1.57 10.89 5.38
CA LEU A 114 2.74 10.93 4.50
C LEU A 114 3.44 9.57 4.50
N GLU A 115 3.74 9.04 3.32
CA GLU A 115 4.47 7.79 3.15
C GLU A 115 5.74 8.02 2.31
N TYR A 116 6.89 7.76 2.92
CA TYR A 116 8.21 8.07 2.35
C TYR A 116 9.12 6.82 2.39
N GLY A 117 8.66 5.74 1.75
CA GLY A 117 9.45 4.51 1.64
C GLY A 117 9.52 3.69 2.93
N SER A 118 8.47 3.71 3.74
CA SER A 118 8.41 2.90 4.95
C SER A 118 8.46 1.40 4.64
N LEU A 119 9.04 0.64 5.57
CA LEU A 119 9.24 -0.80 5.41
C LEU A 119 7.90 -1.54 5.22
N PRO A 120 7.87 -2.60 4.39
CA PRO A 120 6.66 -3.37 4.18
C PRO A 120 6.12 -3.92 5.51
N SER A 121 4.79 -3.87 5.67
CA SER A 121 4.13 -4.38 6.88
C SER A 121 4.49 -5.84 7.13
N ARG A 122 4.86 -6.15 8.38
CA ARG A 122 5.22 -7.50 8.79
C ARG A 122 3.98 -8.40 8.83
N ARG A 123 4.07 -9.54 8.16
CA ARG A 123 3.13 -10.66 8.28
C ARG A 123 3.74 -11.67 9.25
N SER A 124 2.98 -12.13 10.23
CA SER A 124 3.44 -13.16 11.17
C SER A 124 2.45 -14.31 11.26
N TYR A 125 3.01 -15.52 11.35
CA TYR A 125 2.28 -16.77 11.53
C TYR A 125 2.83 -17.46 12.77
N GLY A 126 1.95 -17.99 13.60
CA GLY A 126 2.30 -18.67 14.84
C GLY A 126 1.37 -19.83 15.10
N PHE A 127 1.90 -20.82 15.84
CA PHE A 127 1.12 -21.93 16.37
C PHE A 127 1.10 -21.82 17.88
N ASN A 128 -0.07 -22.05 18.47
CA ASN A 128 -0.27 -22.16 19.89
C ASN A 128 -0.82 -23.56 20.19
N VAL A 129 -0.24 -24.23 21.18
CA VAL A 129 -0.72 -25.53 21.65
C VAL A 129 -1.05 -25.38 23.12
N ASN A 130 -2.32 -25.59 23.47
CA ASN A 130 -2.80 -25.60 24.84
C ASN A 130 -3.09 -27.04 25.26
N VAL A 131 -2.37 -27.50 26.29
CA VAL A 131 -2.52 -28.84 26.88
C VAL A 131 -3.13 -28.68 28.26
N LYS A 132 -4.18 -29.45 28.53
CA LYS A 132 -4.79 -29.58 29.85
C LYS A 132 -4.55 -31.00 30.35
N PHE A 133 -3.97 -31.10 31.55
CA PHE A 133 -3.71 -32.35 32.23
C PHE A 133 -4.97 -32.81 32.98
#